data_AF-A0A8S2Z277-F1
#
_entry.id   AF-A0A8S2Z277-F1
#
_cell.length_a   1.000
_cell.length_b   1.000
_cell.length_c   1.000
_cell.angle_alpha   90.00
_cell.angle_beta   90.00
_cell.angle_gamma   90.00
#
_symmetry.space_group_name_H-M   'P 1'
#
loop_
_entity.id
_entity.type
_entity.pdbx_description
1 polymer ?
#
loop_
_entity_poly.entity_id
_entity_poly.type
_entity_poly.pdbx_seq_one_letter_code
_entity_poly.pdbx_strand_id
1 'polypeptide(L)'
;LELYIPIVNTLDKFRYGTLKDSTAEQLYHAITNFQHIISTCIPCFLLSDIVPISRLLQTETLDFSSANRYVDNLLDIFEQRKRQAQDYFHNVVYSHVDELCKELFITPSIPRHSILALRKKNMSICDPEQFYCDHIYLPFLDELINNIKSRLSGLKSERIILLSTLRPERIINEKLFELTKHLSKQFADRLPSPLQLNSEIERWHKKCNDLIKMDNDWRKKWINELIKETDDVLYPNIRYLLIFLATLPVSTASAERSFSQLSRIKSYCRSTMKQNRLNG
;
A
#
# COMPACT_ATOMS: atom_id res chain seq x y z
N LEU A 1 19.44 2.79 2.13
CA LEU A 1 20.77 2.23 1.80
C LEU A 1 21.89 3.25 2.00
N GLU A 2 21.64 4.55 1.88
CA GLU A 2 22.63 5.62 2.08
C GLU A 2 23.38 5.58 3.43
N LEU A 3 22.75 5.12 4.50
CA LEU A 3 23.39 4.98 5.82
C LEU A 3 24.12 3.65 6.02
N TYR A 4 24.04 2.71 5.08
CA TYR A 4 24.57 1.36 5.23
C TYR A 4 26.10 1.36 5.38
N ILE A 5 26.80 2.04 4.48
CA ILE A 5 28.27 2.17 4.51
C ILE A 5 28.75 2.94 5.76
N PRO A 6 28.14 4.09 6.14
CA PRO A 6 28.44 4.74 7.42
C PRO A 6 28.26 3.83 8.65
N ILE A 7 27.25 2.97 8.67
CA ILE A 7 27.01 2.02 9.77
C ILE A 7 28.12 0.96 9.80
N VAL A 8 28.49 0.38 8.66
CA VAL A 8 29.57 -0.61 8.61
C VAL A 8 30.90 0.02 9.04
N ASN A 9 31.20 1.23 8.59
CA ASN A 9 32.41 1.97 8.97
C ASN A 9 32.44 2.35 10.45
N THR A 10 31.30 2.66 11.06
CA THR A 10 31.26 2.93 12.51
C THR A 10 31.45 1.64 13.31
N LEU A 11 30.85 0.53 12.90
CA LEU A 11 31.05 -0.77 13.53
C LEU A 11 32.51 -1.25 13.43
N ASP A 12 33.18 -1.02 12.30
CA ASP A 12 34.62 -1.34 12.15
C ASP A 12 35.50 -0.47 13.07
N LYS A 13 35.14 0.80 13.26
CA LYS A 13 35.80 1.67 14.27
C LYS A 13 35.60 1.17 15.70
N PHE A 14 34.43 0.62 16.04
CA PHE A 14 34.20 0.03 17.38
C PHE A 14 34.92 -1.30 17.59
N ARG A 15 35.17 -2.05 16.51
CA ARG A 15 35.93 -3.31 16.54
C ARG A 15 37.40 -3.09 16.88
N TYR A 16 38.04 -2.05 16.33
CA TYR A 16 39.46 -1.75 16.55
C TYR A 16 39.73 -0.58 17.52
N GLY A 17 38.69 0.12 17.95
CA GLY A 17 38.79 1.30 18.81
C GLY A 17 39.05 1.01 20.29
N THR A 18 39.13 2.07 21.08
CA THR A 18 39.39 2.04 22.53
C THR A 18 38.23 1.47 23.35
N LEU A 19 37.00 1.52 22.82
CA LEU A 19 35.79 0.96 23.40
C LEU A 19 35.40 -0.31 22.64
N LYS A 20 36.17 -1.39 22.82
CA LYS A 20 35.88 -2.69 22.23
C LYS A 20 34.59 -3.25 22.81
N ASP A 21 33.60 -3.47 21.97
CA ASP A 21 32.33 -4.08 22.33
C ASP A 21 32.13 -5.35 21.52
N SER A 22 31.99 -6.49 22.19
CA SER A 22 31.70 -7.78 21.57
C SER A 22 30.39 -7.77 20.77
N THR A 23 29.45 -6.89 21.12
CA THR A 23 28.18 -6.75 20.37
C THR A 23 28.39 -6.06 19.03
N ALA A 24 29.28 -5.06 18.96
CA ALA A 24 29.62 -4.37 17.71
C ALA A 24 30.31 -5.31 16.72
N GLU A 25 31.17 -6.20 17.21
CA GLU A 25 31.83 -7.23 16.38
C GLU A 25 30.83 -8.25 15.82
N GLN A 26 29.89 -8.72 16.64
CA GLN A 26 28.81 -9.60 16.19
C GLN A 26 27.91 -8.93 15.13
N LEU A 27 27.53 -7.67 15.35
CA LEU A 27 26.73 -6.89 14.42
C LEU A 27 27.47 -6.61 13.11
N TYR A 28 28.77 -6.31 13.18
CA TYR A 28 29.62 -6.15 12.01
C TYR A 28 29.55 -7.41 11.14
N HIS A 29 29.86 -8.58 11.71
CA HIS A 29 29.83 -9.84 10.96
C HIS A 29 28.44 -10.20 10.42
N ALA A 30 27.37 -9.86 11.13
CA ALA A 30 26.01 -10.09 10.66
C ALA A 30 25.67 -9.19 9.45
N ILE A 31 26.07 -7.92 9.50
CA ILE A 31 25.76 -6.93 8.47
C ILE A 31 26.65 -7.15 7.24
N THR A 32 27.92 -7.52 7.40
CA THR A 32 28.84 -7.81 6.29
C THR A 32 28.63 -9.19 5.64
N ASN A 33 27.60 -9.94 6.03
CA ASN A 33 27.26 -11.18 5.36
C ASN A 33 26.51 -10.87 4.04
N PHE A 34 26.97 -11.44 2.92
CA PHE A 34 26.31 -11.29 1.62
C PHE A 34 24.81 -11.62 1.69
N GLN A 35 24.44 -12.68 2.42
CA GLN A 35 23.05 -13.06 2.61
C GLN A 35 22.23 -11.93 3.25
N HIS A 36 22.79 -11.24 4.24
CA HIS A 36 22.11 -10.14 4.92
C HIS A 36 21.97 -8.93 4.00
N ILE A 37 23.03 -8.57 3.24
CA ILE A 37 23.01 -7.48 2.28
C ILE A 37 21.90 -7.71 1.26
N ILE A 38 21.90 -8.85 0.57
CA ILE A 38 20.94 -9.11 -0.50
C ILE A 38 19.50 -9.23 0.01
N SER A 39 19.31 -9.87 1.18
CA SER A 39 17.99 -9.99 1.81
C SER A 39 17.46 -8.66 2.35
N THR A 40 18.32 -7.66 2.56
CA THR A 40 17.91 -6.31 2.96
C THR A 40 17.66 -5.42 1.74
N CYS A 41 18.48 -5.54 0.70
CA CYS A 41 18.33 -4.78 -0.54
C CYS A 41 17.05 -5.14 -1.29
N ILE A 42 16.71 -6.43 -1.40
CA ILE A 42 15.51 -6.89 -2.11
C ILE A 42 14.22 -6.20 -1.60
N PRO A 43 13.89 -6.23 -0.29
CA PRO A 43 12.76 -5.48 0.23
C PRO A 43 12.90 -3.97 0.06
N CYS A 44 14.08 -3.39 0.23
CA CYS A 44 14.26 -1.94 0.09
C CYS A 44 13.86 -1.45 -1.31
N PHE A 45 14.28 -2.15 -2.36
CA PHE A 45 13.92 -1.78 -3.73
C PHE A 45 12.43 -1.96 -4.00
N LEU A 46 11.84 -3.09 -3.62
CA LEU A 46 10.41 -3.34 -3.86
C LEU A 46 9.49 -2.43 -3.03
N LEU A 47 9.87 -2.14 -1.77
CA LEU A 47 9.13 -1.23 -0.91
C LEU A 47 9.28 0.22 -1.35
N SER A 48 10.34 0.58 -2.06
CA SER A 48 10.54 1.95 -2.54
C SER A 48 9.40 2.41 -3.45
N ASP A 49 8.83 1.51 -4.27
CA ASP A 49 7.67 1.82 -5.12
C ASP A 49 6.35 1.89 -4.33
N ILE A 50 6.25 1.12 -3.24
CA ILE A 50 5.06 1.10 -2.38
C ILE A 50 4.98 2.37 -1.53
N VAL A 51 6.11 2.93 -1.09
CA VAL A 51 6.15 4.08 -0.16
C VAL A 51 5.38 5.31 -0.70
N PRO A 52 5.58 5.77 -1.94
CA PRO A 52 4.82 6.89 -2.51
C PRO A 52 3.31 6.63 -2.53
N ILE A 53 2.90 5.43 -2.95
CA ILE A 53 1.48 5.06 -3.01
C ILE A 53 0.90 4.94 -1.61
N SER A 54 1.63 4.39 -0.66
CA SER A 54 1.22 4.32 0.74
C SER A 54 0.98 5.71 1.33
N ARG A 55 1.85 6.68 1.03
CA ARG A 55 1.67 8.08 1.46
C ARG A 55 0.46 8.71 0.77
N LEU A 56 0.27 8.45 -0.51
CA LEU A 56 -0.86 8.96 -1.30
C LEU A 56 -2.20 8.38 -0.82
N LEU A 57 -2.28 7.08 -0.51
CA LEU A 57 -3.49 6.43 0.05
C LEU A 57 -3.86 6.91 1.47
N GLN A 58 -2.97 7.64 2.12
CA GLN A 58 -3.20 8.22 3.45
C GLN A 58 -3.65 9.68 3.39
N THR A 59 -3.70 10.31 2.21
CA THR A 59 -4.19 11.68 2.10
C THR A 59 -5.72 11.69 2.17
N GLU A 60 -6.25 12.71 2.84
CA GLU A 60 -7.70 12.88 3.03
C GLU A 60 -8.44 13.30 1.76
N THR A 61 -7.71 13.69 0.72
CA THR A 61 -8.23 14.20 -0.56
C THR A 61 -8.11 13.20 -1.70
N LEU A 62 -7.80 11.92 -1.43
CA LEU A 62 -7.62 10.93 -2.48
C LEU A 62 -8.90 10.13 -2.76
N ASP A 63 -9.36 10.21 -4.01
CA ASP A 63 -10.58 9.53 -4.41
C ASP A 63 -10.38 8.01 -4.48
N PHE A 64 -11.39 7.25 -4.05
CA PHE A 64 -11.45 5.79 -4.16
C PHE A 64 -11.17 5.26 -5.57
N SER A 65 -11.72 5.88 -6.62
CA SER A 65 -11.44 5.40 -7.98
C SER A 65 -10.00 5.65 -8.39
N SER A 66 -9.45 6.80 -8.01
CA SER A 66 -8.06 7.13 -8.27
C SER A 66 -7.12 6.20 -7.49
N ALA A 67 -7.45 5.94 -6.22
CA ALA A 67 -6.76 4.98 -5.35
C ALA A 67 -6.72 3.58 -5.98
N ASN A 68 -7.86 3.05 -6.42
CA ASN A 68 -7.93 1.75 -7.10
C ASN A 68 -7.05 1.71 -8.35
N ARG A 69 -7.08 2.76 -9.17
CA ARG A 69 -6.21 2.84 -10.36
C ARG A 69 -4.72 2.82 -10.00
N TYR A 70 -4.30 3.55 -8.96
CA TYR A 70 -2.89 3.53 -8.54
C TYR A 70 -2.46 2.15 -8.02
N VAL A 71 -3.35 1.47 -7.32
CA VAL A 71 -3.11 0.11 -6.81
C VAL A 71 -3.03 -0.89 -7.97
N ASP A 72 -3.95 -0.82 -8.92
CA ASP A 72 -3.95 -1.69 -10.10
C ASP A 72 -2.69 -1.46 -10.96
N ASN A 73 -2.31 -0.20 -11.20
CA ASN A 73 -1.06 0.11 -11.90
C ASN A 73 0.16 -0.45 -11.17
N LEU A 74 0.21 -0.39 -9.83
CA LEU A 74 1.32 -0.99 -9.07
C LEU A 74 1.33 -2.51 -9.17
N LEU A 75 0.16 -3.15 -9.12
CA LEU A 75 0.05 -4.60 -9.29
C LEU A 75 0.52 -5.02 -10.68
N ASP A 76 0.14 -4.28 -11.72
CA ASP A 76 0.59 -4.52 -13.10
C ASP A 76 2.11 -4.38 -13.22
N ILE A 77 2.71 -3.35 -12.60
CA ILE A 77 4.17 -3.17 -12.55
C ILE A 77 4.84 -4.38 -11.87
N PHE A 78 4.30 -4.84 -10.75
CA PHE A 78 4.87 -6.00 -10.04
C PHE A 78 4.69 -7.31 -10.80
N GLU A 79 3.56 -7.50 -11.48
CA GLU A 79 3.35 -8.64 -12.37
C GLU A 79 4.29 -8.60 -13.58
N GLN A 80 4.55 -7.42 -14.15
CA GLN A 80 5.54 -7.25 -15.21
C GLN A 80 6.96 -7.57 -14.71
N ARG A 81 7.35 -7.07 -13.53
CA ARG A 81 8.63 -7.39 -12.90
C ARG A 81 8.77 -8.86 -12.55
N LYS A 82 7.67 -9.57 -12.28
CA LYS A 82 7.68 -11.02 -12.11
C LYS A 82 7.97 -11.74 -13.43
N ARG A 83 7.41 -11.29 -14.56
CA ARG A 83 7.66 -11.86 -15.89
C ARG A 83 9.10 -11.62 -16.35
N GLN A 84 9.67 -10.46 -16.02
CA GLN A 84 11.04 -10.06 -16.35
C GLN A 84 11.97 -10.15 -15.13
N ALA A 85 11.75 -11.13 -14.26
CA ALA A 85 12.40 -11.19 -12.96
C ALA A 85 13.93 -11.26 -13.07
N GLN A 86 14.45 -12.07 -13.99
CA GLN A 86 15.89 -12.23 -14.19
C GLN A 86 16.55 -10.91 -14.64
N ASP A 87 15.99 -10.25 -15.65
CA ASP A 87 16.53 -9.00 -16.18
C ASP A 87 16.46 -7.86 -15.16
N TYR A 88 15.32 -7.73 -14.45
CA TYR A 88 15.14 -6.67 -13.45
C TYR A 88 16.05 -6.92 -12.23
N PHE A 89 16.14 -8.16 -11.77
CA PHE A 89 16.99 -8.53 -10.65
C PHE A 89 18.46 -8.26 -10.97
N HIS A 90 18.94 -8.68 -12.14
CA HIS A 90 20.31 -8.43 -12.59
C HIS A 90 20.63 -6.92 -12.63
N ASN A 91 19.84 -6.17 -13.40
CA ASN A 91 20.17 -4.78 -13.74
C ASN A 91 19.99 -3.80 -12.57
N VAL A 92 19.03 -4.04 -11.68
CA VAL A 92 18.65 -3.08 -10.64
C VAL A 92 19.10 -3.52 -9.25
N VAL A 93 18.84 -4.78 -8.90
CA VAL A 93 19.05 -5.26 -7.53
C VAL A 93 20.47 -5.81 -7.36
N TYR A 94 20.89 -6.69 -8.25
CA TYR A 94 22.17 -7.38 -8.15
C TYR A 94 23.35 -6.47 -8.48
N SER A 95 23.23 -5.61 -9.50
CA SER A 95 24.24 -4.58 -9.81
C SER A 95 24.56 -3.69 -8.60
N HIS A 96 23.54 -3.21 -7.90
CA HIS A 96 23.71 -2.39 -6.71
C HIS A 96 24.30 -3.18 -5.54
N VAL A 97 23.90 -4.44 -5.37
CA VAL A 97 24.50 -5.32 -4.36
C VAL A 97 25.97 -5.59 -4.68
N ASP A 98 26.33 -5.78 -5.95
CA ASP A 98 27.70 -6.02 -6.40
C ASP A 98 28.58 -4.77 -6.17
N GLU A 99 28.07 -3.58 -6.45
CA GLU A 99 28.75 -2.31 -6.10
C GLU A 99 28.99 -2.20 -4.59
N LEU A 100 27.96 -2.44 -3.77
CA LEU A 100 28.09 -2.44 -2.31
C LEU A 100 29.08 -3.52 -1.82
N CYS A 101 29.10 -4.69 -2.45
CA CYS A 101 30.03 -5.77 -2.09
C CYS A 101 31.47 -5.43 -2.46
N LYS A 102 31.70 -4.74 -3.59
CA LYS A 102 33.03 -4.24 -3.98
C LYS A 102 33.54 -3.20 -3.00
N GLU A 103 32.70 -2.28 -2.56
CA GLU A 103 33.08 -1.26 -1.57
C GLU A 103 33.40 -1.86 -0.20
N LEU A 104 32.69 -2.92 0.20
CA LEU A 104 32.88 -3.60 1.48
C LEU A 104 33.87 -4.77 1.43
N PHE A 105 34.47 -5.05 0.27
CA PHE A 105 35.37 -6.19 0.01
C PHE A 105 34.74 -7.56 0.37
N ILE A 106 33.45 -7.73 0.09
CA ILE A 106 32.69 -8.97 0.37
C ILE A 106 32.53 -9.78 -0.91
N THR A 107 32.73 -11.10 -0.84
CA THR A 107 32.50 -11.99 -1.98
C THR A 107 31.04 -12.48 -2.03
N PRO A 108 30.41 -12.53 -3.22
CA PRO A 108 29.10 -13.14 -3.39
C PRO A 108 29.11 -14.60 -2.95
N SER A 109 28.18 -15.00 -2.08
CA SER A 109 28.12 -16.38 -1.59
C SER A 109 26.71 -16.88 -1.34
N ILE A 110 26.52 -18.18 -1.52
CA ILE A 110 25.28 -18.90 -1.21
C ILE A 110 25.42 -19.52 0.19
N PRO A 111 24.38 -19.46 1.05
CA PRO A 111 24.46 -20.03 2.40
C PRO A 111 24.70 -21.54 2.33
N ARG A 112 25.62 -22.04 3.15
CA ARG A 112 26.02 -23.46 3.17
C ARG A 112 24.83 -24.41 3.33
N HIS A 113 23.87 -24.08 4.19
CA HIS A 113 22.67 -24.88 4.39
C HIS A 113 21.80 -24.99 3.14
N SER A 114 21.70 -23.91 2.35
CA SER A 114 20.95 -23.89 1.09
C SER A 114 21.63 -24.77 0.04
N ILE A 115 22.95 -24.72 -0.07
CA ILE A 115 23.72 -25.61 -0.95
C ILE A 115 23.48 -27.09 -0.59
N LEU A 116 23.48 -27.41 0.71
CA LEU A 116 23.19 -28.76 1.18
C LEU A 116 21.76 -29.20 0.87
N ALA A 117 20.78 -28.30 0.96
CA ALA A 117 19.39 -28.58 0.60
C ALA A 117 19.20 -28.79 -0.92
N LEU A 118 19.88 -28.00 -1.75
CA LEU A 118 19.87 -28.15 -3.21
C LEU A 118 20.49 -29.46 -3.66
N ARG A 119 21.63 -29.84 -3.06
CA ARG A 119 22.29 -31.13 -3.31
C ARG A 119 21.40 -32.32 -2.94
N LYS A 120 20.64 -32.23 -1.84
CA LYS A 120 19.65 -33.26 -1.46
C LYS A 120 18.49 -33.38 -2.45
N LYS A 121 18.19 -32.32 -3.20
CA LYS A 121 17.14 -32.28 -4.25
C LYS A 121 17.68 -32.57 -5.66
N ASN A 122 18.95 -32.96 -5.81
CA ASN A 122 19.62 -33.19 -7.11
C ASN A 122 19.55 -31.99 -8.08
N MET A 123 19.47 -30.75 -7.57
CA MET A 123 19.50 -29.55 -8.43
C MET A 123 20.93 -29.03 -8.60
N SER A 124 21.25 -28.50 -9.78
CA SER A 124 22.56 -27.90 -10.08
C SER A 124 22.83 -26.72 -9.14
N ILE A 125 24.09 -26.54 -8.74
CA ILE A 125 24.53 -25.37 -7.97
C ILE A 125 24.46 -24.19 -8.93
N CYS A 126 23.41 -23.38 -8.82
CA CYS A 126 23.22 -22.19 -9.62
C CYS A 126 24.19 -21.08 -9.18
N ASP A 127 24.40 -20.12 -10.08
CA ASP A 127 25.11 -18.87 -9.77
C ASP A 127 24.43 -18.17 -8.57
N PRO A 128 25.18 -17.48 -7.67
CA PRO A 128 24.57 -16.80 -6.52
C PRO A 128 23.43 -15.88 -6.92
N GLU A 129 23.55 -15.19 -8.06
CA GLU A 129 22.50 -14.32 -8.59
C GLU A 129 21.18 -15.08 -8.83
N GLN A 130 21.25 -16.17 -9.59
CA GLN A 130 20.07 -17.00 -9.91
C GLN A 130 19.46 -17.59 -8.64
N PHE A 131 20.30 -18.05 -7.70
CA PHE A 131 19.82 -18.59 -6.43
C PHE A 131 18.97 -17.57 -5.65
N TYR A 132 19.46 -16.34 -5.50
CA TYR A 132 18.73 -15.31 -4.74
C TYR A 132 17.51 -14.76 -5.50
N CYS A 133 17.56 -14.72 -6.83
CA CYS A 133 16.41 -14.41 -7.67
C CYS A 133 15.27 -15.42 -7.43
N ASP A 134 15.56 -16.71 -7.53
CA ASP A 134 14.55 -17.76 -7.49
C ASP A 134 14.03 -18.04 -6.08
N HIS A 135 14.90 -17.98 -5.06
CA HIS A 135 14.56 -18.42 -3.71
C HIS A 135 14.21 -17.28 -2.74
N ILE A 136 14.57 -16.03 -3.04
CA ILE A 136 14.25 -14.88 -2.17
C ILE A 136 13.39 -13.87 -2.91
N TYR A 137 13.86 -13.36 -4.06
CA TYR A 137 13.17 -12.29 -4.76
C TYR A 137 11.78 -12.69 -5.26
N LEU A 138 11.67 -13.81 -6.00
CA LEU A 138 10.38 -14.28 -6.53
C LEU A 138 9.36 -14.61 -5.43
N PRO A 139 9.70 -15.40 -4.39
CA PRO A 139 8.77 -15.68 -3.30
C PRO A 139 8.33 -14.42 -2.55
N PHE A 140 9.25 -13.50 -2.30
CA PHE A 140 8.93 -12.25 -1.61
C PHE A 140 8.03 -11.34 -2.46
N LEU A 141 8.28 -11.25 -3.78
CA LEU A 141 7.42 -10.49 -4.70
C LEU A 141 6.01 -11.08 -4.76
N ASP A 142 5.89 -12.41 -4.76
CA ASP A 142 4.59 -13.10 -4.74
C ASP A 142 3.81 -12.84 -3.46
N GLU A 143 4.48 -12.92 -2.31
CA GLU A 143 3.88 -12.61 -1.03
C GLU A 143 3.45 -11.14 -0.96
N LEU A 144 4.26 -10.20 -1.48
CA LEU A 144 3.90 -8.79 -1.56
C LEU A 144 2.66 -8.56 -2.42
N ILE A 145 2.61 -9.13 -3.63
CA ILE A 145 1.45 -9.02 -4.53
C ILE A 145 0.18 -9.53 -3.82
N ASN A 146 0.27 -10.69 -3.17
CA ASN A 146 -0.86 -11.28 -2.45
C ASN A 146 -1.31 -10.43 -1.26
N ASN A 147 -0.37 -9.86 -0.50
CA ASN A 147 -0.66 -8.97 0.62
C ASN A 147 -1.34 -7.66 0.16
N ILE A 148 -0.91 -7.10 -0.97
CA ILE A 148 -1.55 -5.90 -1.54
C ILE A 148 -2.97 -6.23 -2.03
N LYS A 149 -3.13 -7.34 -2.75
CA LYS A 149 -4.45 -7.81 -3.23
C LYS A 149 -5.41 -8.10 -2.07
N SER A 150 -4.95 -8.79 -1.03
CA SER A 150 -5.80 -9.14 0.12
C SER A 150 -6.22 -7.91 0.92
N ARG A 151 -5.26 -7.02 1.22
CA ARG A 151 -5.50 -5.83 2.05
C ARG A 151 -6.38 -4.79 1.35
N LEU A 152 -6.29 -4.67 0.03
CA LEU A 152 -7.02 -3.66 -0.75
C LEU A 152 -8.24 -4.22 -1.49
N SER A 153 -8.56 -5.50 -1.28
CA SER A 153 -9.79 -6.13 -1.80
C SER A 153 -11.07 -5.36 -1.41
N GLY A 154 -11.08 -4.76 -0.22
CA GLY A 154 -12.21 -3.94 0.26
C GLY A 154 -12.49 -2.70 -0.57
N LEU A 155 -11.46 -2.09 -1.19
CA LEU A 155 -11.62 -0.92 -2.07
C LEU A 155 -12.32 -1.25 -3.38
N LYS A 156 -12.30 -2.52 -3.79
CA LYS A 156 -12.99 -3.03 -4.98
C LYS A 156 -14.43 -3.47 -4.68
N SER A 157 -14.95 -3.18 -3.49
CA SER A 157 -16.31 -3.54 -3.16
C SER A 157 -17.31 -2.82 -4.08
N GLU A 158 -18.28 -3.57 -4.57
CA GLU A 158 -19.35 -3.09 -5.47
C GLU A 158 -20.05 -1.85 -4.89
N ARG A 159 -20.20 -1.79 -3.57
CA ARG A 159 -20.81 -0.66 -2.84
C ARG A 159 -20.01 0.62 -2.97
N ILE A 160 -18.68 0.58 -2.84
CA ILE A 160 -17.84 1.79 -2.97
C ILE A 160 -17.84 2.27 -4.42
N ILE A 161 -17.77 1.35 -5.38
CA ILE A 161 -17.85 1.67 -6.80
C ILE A 161 -19.18 2.35 -7.12
N LEU A 162 -20.30 1.79 -6.64
CA LEU A 162 -21.65 2.32 -6.79
C LEU A 162 -21.83 3.69 -6.13
N LEU A 163 -21.21 3.95 -4.98
CA LEU A 163 -21.25 5.28 -4.36
C LEU A 163 -20.38 6.28 -5.13
N SER A 164 -19.26 5.82 -5.69
CA SER A 164 -18.35 6.66 -6.49
C SER A 164 -18.97 7.11 -7.81
N THR A 165 -20.02 6.44 -8.32
CA THR A 165 -20.74 6.89 -9.52
C THR A 165 -21.60 8.12 -9.28
N LEU A 166 -21.91 8.46 -8.02
CA LEU A 166 -22.66 9.67 -7.65
C LEU A 166 -21.89 10.97 -7.91
N ARG A 167 -20.60 10.90 -8.23
CA ARG A 167 -19.78 12.06 -8.60
C ARG A 167 -20.22 12.63 -9.96
N PRO A 168 -20.17 13.96 -10.16
CA PRO A 168 -20.49 14.59 -11.45
C PRO A 168 -19.78 13.97 -12.66
N GLU A 169 -18.53 13.54 -12.53
CA GLU A 169 -17.76 12.93 -13.64
C GLU A 169 -18.38 11.63 -14.16
N ARG A 170 -19.01 10.83 -13.28
CA ARG A 170 -19.52 9.50 -13.63
C ARG A 170 -21.01 9.49 -13.88
N ILE A 171 -21.78 10.25 -13.10
CA ILE A 171 -23.23 10.20 -13.17
C ILE A 171 -23.78 10.61 -14.55
N ILE A 172 -23.08 11.48 -15.28
CA ILE A 172 -23.50 11.97 -16.61
C ILE A 172 -23.56 10.86 -17.66
N ASN A 173 -22.69 9.87 -17.56
CA ASN A 173 -22.58 8.79 -18.56
C ASN A 173 -23.35 7.53 -18.14
N GLU A 174 -23.92 7.53 -16.94
CA GLU A 174 -24.55 6.34 -16.35
C GLU A 174 -26.04 6.24 -16.68
N LYS A 175 -26.54 5.00 -16.74
CA LYS A 175 -27.98 4.74 -16.89
C LYS A 175 -28.67 4.95 -15.55
N LEU A 176 -29.37 6.08 -15.38
CA LEU A 176 -30.02 6.47 -14.12
C LEU A 176 -30.91 5.37 -13.54
N PHE A 177 -31.67 4.66 -14.39
CA PHE A 177 -32.58 3.60 -13.94
C PHE A 177 -31.86 2.43 -13.25
N GLU A 178 -30.74 1.97 -13.81
CA GLU A 178 -29.94 0.89 -13.21
C GLU A 178 -29.27 1.36 -11.93
N LEU A 179 -28.71 2.58 -11.94
CA LEU A 179 -28.09 3.18 -10.76
C LEU A 179 -29.07 3.22 -9.57
N THR A 180 -30.30 3.70 -9.79
CA THR A 180 -31.29 3.76 -8.72
C THR A 180 -31.68 2.38 -8.22
N LYS A 181 -31.84 1.40 -9.12
CA LYS A 181 -32.15 0.03 -8.76
C LYS A 181 -31.06 -0.57 -7.87
N HIS A 182 -29.79 -0.41 -8.25
CA HIS A 182 -28.66 -0.89 -7.47
C HIS A 182 -28.54 -0.18 -6.11
N LEU A 183 -28.74 1.15 -6.07
CA LEU A 183 -28.71 1.92 -4.83
C LEU A 183 -29.85 1.51 -3.89
N SER A 184 -31.07 1.34 -4.40
CA SER A 184 -32.20 0.87 -3.60
C SER A 184 -31.94 -0.52 -3.03
N LYS A 185 -31.38 -1.44 -3.81
CA LYS A 185 -31.10 -2.82 -3.36
C LYS A 185 -30.05 -2.87 -2.24
N GLN A 186 -29.04 -2.01 -2.30
CA GLN A 186 -27.91 -2.03 -1.35
C GLN A 186 -28.12 -1.13 -0.13
N PHE A 187 -28.95 -0.09 -0.24
CA PHE A 187 -29.09 0.96 0.79
C PHE A 187 -30.52 1.25 1.23
N ALA A 188 -31.56 0.55 0.74
CA ALA A 188 -32.97 0.82 1.08
C ALA A 188 -33.21 1.03 2.58
N ASP A 189 -32.64 0.18 3.43
CA ASP A 189 -32.87 0.21 4.88
C ASP A 189 -32.20 1.40 5.60
N ARG A 190 -31.25 2.07 4.93
CA ARG A 190 -30.44 3.16 5.50
C ARG A 190 -30.78 4.54 4.94
N LEU A 191 -31.62 4.59 3.91
CA LEU A 191 -31.96 5.84 3.24
C LEU A 191 -33.01 6.63 4.03
N PRO A 192 -32.87 7.96 4.17
CA PRO A 192 -33.88 8.79 4.81
C PRO A 192 -35.26 8.73 4.14
N SER A 193 -35.29 8.64 2.80
CA SER A 193 -36.52 8.71 2.01
C SER A 193 -36.43 7.84 0.75
N PRO A 194 -36.48 6.50 0.90
CA PRO A 194 -36.19 5.55 -0.19
C PRO A 194 -37.14 5.68 -1.40
N LEU A 195 -38.39 6.05 -1.17
CA LEU A 195 -39.40 6.24 -2.23
C LEU A 195 -39.06 7.41 -3.17
N GLN A 196 -38.31 8.41 -2.70
CA GLN A 196 -37.98 9.61 -3.47
C GLN A 196 -36.67 9.50 -4.25
N LEU A 197 -35.90 8.42 -4.05
CA LEU A 197 -34.56 8.22 -4.59
C LEU A 197 -34.48 8.40 -6.12
N ASN A 198 -35.44 7.84 -6.87
CA ASN A 198 -35.51 7.99 -8.34
C ASN A 198 -35.56 9.45 -8.77
N SER A 199 -36.52 10.19 -8.22
CA SER A 199 -36.70 11.62 -8.54
C SER A 199 -35.49 12.46 -8.11
N GLU A 200 -34.83 12.06 -7.03
CA GLU A 200 -33.68 12.75 -6.49
C GLU A 200 -32.42 12.55 -7.33
N ILE A 201 -32.20 11.32 -7.83
CA ILE A 201 -31.10 11.00 -8.76
C ILE A 201 -31.26 11.78 -10.07
N GLU A 202 -32.48 11.91 -10.60
CA GLU A 202 -32.73 12.72 -11.80
C GLU A 202 -32.42 14.22 -11.58
N ARG A 203 -32.84 14.76 -10.42
CA ARG A 203 -32.50 16.15 -10.04
C ARG A 203 -30.99 16.32 -9.86
N TRP A 204 -30.35 15.36 -9.19
CA TRP A 204 -28.91 15.39 -8.94
C TRP A 204 -28.12 15.29 -10.25
N HIS A 205 -28.53 14.45 -11.18
CA HIS A 205 -27.94 14.34 -12.52
C HIS A 205 -27.98 15.67 -13.27
N LYS A 206 -29.14 16.36 -13.27
CA LYS A 206 -29.27 17.70 -13.87
C LYS A 206 -28.33 18.71 -13.18
N LYS A 207 -28.35 18.76 -11.85
CA LYS A 207 -27.46 19.64 -11.08
C LYS A 207 -25.98 19.39 -11.38
N CYS A 208 -25.55 18.13 -11.46
CA CYS A 208 -24.17 17.77 -11.81
C CYS A 208 -23.77 18.25 -13.21
N ASN A 209 -24.68 18.14 -14.18
CA ASN A 209 -24.44 18.62 -15.54
C ASN A 209 -24.31 20.15 -15.57
N ASP A 210 -25.15 20.86 -14.83
CA ASP A 210 -25.09 22.32 -14.74
C ASP A 210 -23.82 22.82 -14.03
N LEU A 211 -23.40 22.14 -12.96
CA LEU A 211 -22.14 22.42 -12.27
C LEU A 211 -20.94 22.26 -13.21
N ILE A 212 -20.88 21.19 -14.01
CA ILE A 212 -19.80 20.95 -14.97
C ILE A 212 -19.79 21.96 -16.12
N LYS A 213 -20.96 22.41 -16.56
CA LYS A 213 -21.07 23.48 -17.58
C LYS A 213 -20.57 24.82 -17.05
N MET A 214 -20.81 25.12 -15.77
CA MET A 214 -20.35 26.35 -15.12
C MET A 214 -18.85 26.35 -14.91
N ASP A 215 -18.30 25.25 -14.39
CA ASP A 215 -16.88 25.09 -14.14
C ASP A 215 -16.46 23.63 -14.32
N ASN A 216 -15.50 23.40 -15.21
CA ASN A 216 -15.04 22.06 -15.57
C ASN A 216 -14.23 21.42 -14.42
N ASP A 217 -13.77 22.21 -13.45
CA ASP A 217 -13.04 21.73 -12.28
C ASP A 217 -13.94 20.93 -11.31
N TRP A 218 -15.28 21.04 -11.41
CA TRP A 218 -16.22 20.19 -10.67
C TRP A 218 -16.06 18.69 -10.94
N ARG A 219 -15.41 18.30 -12.03
CA ARG A 219 -15.05 16.90 -12.29
C ARG A 219 -14.03 16.36 -11.28
N LYS A 220 -13.14 17.22 -10.78
CA LYS A 220 -12.01 16.85 -9.91
C LYS A 220 -12.21 17.28 -8.45
N LYS A 221 -13.26 18.03 -8.16
CA LYS A 221 -13.57 18.51 -6.81
C LYS A 221 -13.88 17.36 -5.84
N TRP A 222 -13.43 17.56 -4.61
CA TRP A 222 -13.54 16.59 -3.54
C TRP A 222 -15.00 16.41 -3.08
N ILE A 223 -15.32 15.25 -2.48
CA ILE A 223 -16.67 14.92 -2.00
C ILE A 223 -17.19 15.96 -0.99
N ASN A 224 -16.31 16.55 -0.18
CA ASN A 224 -16.71 17.58 0.79
C ASN A 224 -17.28 18.83 0.13
N GLU A 225 -16.83 19.19 -1.08
CA GLU A 225 -17.41 20.31 -1.82
C GLU A 225 -18.78 19.94 -2.40
N LEU A 226 -18.94 18.69 -2.86
CA LEU A 226 -20.23 18.18 -3.33
C LEU A 226 -21.29 18.12 -2.23
N ILE A 227 -20.88 17.78 -0.99
CA ILE A 227 -21.79 17.79 0.17
C ILE A 227 -22.27 19.20 0.49
N LYS A 228 -21.45 20.24 0.28
CA LYS A 228 -21.88 21.63 0.49
C LYS A 228 -22.94 22.07 -0.52
N GLU A 229 -22.89 21.51 -1.73
CA GLU A 229 -23.86 21.76 -2.78
C GLU A 229 -25.16 20.97 -2.64
N THR A 230 -25.23 19.96 -1.76
CA THR A 230 -26.46 19.22 -1.52
C THR A 230 -27.28 19.86 -0.40
N ASP A 231 -28.40 20.47 -0.78
CA ASP A 231 -29.41 20.94 0.15
C ASP A 231 -30.10 19.75 0.85
N ASP A 232 -30.24 19.85 2.18
CA ASP A 232 -30.79 18.78 3.03
C ASP A 232 -32.25 18.42 2.68
N VAL A 233 -33.03 19.36 2.14
CA VAL A 233 -34.44 19.17 1.81
C VAL A 233 -34.60 18.61 0.39
N LEU A 234 -33.81 19.10 -0.56
CA LEU A 234 -33.91 18.68 -1.97
C LEU A 234 -33.21 17.35 -2.25
N TYR A 235 -32.14 17.05 -1.50
CA TYR A 235 -31.23 15.92 -1.71
C TYR A 235 -30.92 15.09 -0.44
N PRO A 236 -31.92 14.66 0.34
CA PRO A 236 -31.69 13.94 1.59
C PRO A 236 -30.97 12.59 1.40
N ASN A 237 -31.31 11.82 0.36
CA ASN A 237 -30.70 10.50 0.12
C ASN A 237 -29.29 10.63 -0.48
N ILE A 238 -29.11 11.50 -1.47
CA ILE A 238 -27.83 11.74 -2.14
C ILE A 238 -26.83 12.29 -1.14
N ARG A 239 -27.24 13.26 -0.30
CA ARG A 239 -26.39 13.78 0.77
C ARG A 239 -25.98 12.70 1.75
N TYR A 240 -26.92 11.86 2.20
CA TYR A 240 -26.61 10.72 3.06
C TYR A 240 -25.58 9.78 2.41
N LEU A 241 -25.76 9.43 1.13
CA LEU A 241 -24.84 8.56 0.40
C LEU A 241 -23.45 9.19 0.20
N LEU A 242 -23.38 10.51 -0.05
CA LEU A 242 -22.11 11.24 -0.17
C LEU A 242 -21.38 11.36 1.17
N ILE A 243 -22.10 11.63 2.26
CA ILE A 243 -21.52 11.61 3.63
C ILE A 243 -21.03 10.21 3.95
N PHE A 244 -21.84 9.18 3.68
CA PHE A 244 -21.44 7.80 3.89
C PHE A 244 -20.15 7.48 3.12
N LEU A 245 -20.06 7.87 1.85
CA LEU A 245 -18.83 7.73 1.05
C LEU A 245 -17.64 8.51 1.64
N ALA A 246 -17.84 9.74 2.10
CA ALA A 246 -16.78 10.56 2.71
C ALA A 246 -16.27 9.99 4.05
N THR A 247 -17.12 9.27 4.78
CA THR A 247 -16.75 8.62 6.05
C THR A 247 -16.08 7.27 5.88
N LEU A 248 -16.10 6.67 4.69
CA LEU A 248 -15.38 5.43 4.43
C LEU A 248 -13.88 5.76 4.32
N PRO A 249 -13.01 5.17 5.15
CA PRO A 249 -11.59 5.36 4.99
C PRO A 249 -11.08 4.60 3.75
N VAL A 250 -10.37 5.28 2.85
CA VAL A 250 -9.63 4.65 1.73
C VAL A 250 -8.53 3.73 2.26
N SER A 251 -8.03 3.97 3.47
CA SER A 251 -7.14 3.04 4.16
C SER A 251 -7.35 3.05 5.68
N THR A 252 -7.25 1.88 6.30
CA THR A 252 -7.20 1.73 7.77
C THR A 252 -5.88 2.22 8.38
N ALA A 253 -4.96 2.75 7.56
CA ALA A 253 -3.59 3.08 7.96
C ALA A 253 -3.52 4.14 9.08
N SER A 254 -4.44 5.11 9.11
CA SER A 254 -4.48 6.12 10.17
C SER A 254 -4.82 5.50 11.53
N ALA A 255 -5.81 4.60 11.57
CA ALA A 255 -6.17 3.84 12.76
C ALA A 255 -5.01 2.91 13.18
N GLU A 256 -4.45 2.14 12.25
CA GLU A 256 -3.33 1.23 12.52
C GLU A 256 -2.07 1.95 13.02
N ARG A 257 -1.75 3.13 12.46
CA ARG A 257 -0.63 3.97 12.93
C ARG A 257 -0.86 4.43 14.38
N SER A 258 -2.08 4.87 14.69
CA SER A 258 -2.47 5.28 16.05
C SER A 258 -2.36 4.11 17.04
N PHE A 259 -2.84 2.91 16.66
CA PHE A 259 -2.70 1.70 17.47
C PHE A 259 -1.25 1.23 17.61
N SER A 260 -0.43 1.39 16.57
CA SER A 260 1.00 1.06 16.63
C SER A 260 1.77 1.98 17.59
N GLN A 261 1.48 3.29 17.56
CA GLN A 261 2.04 4.25 18.51
C GLN A 261 1.60 3.94 19.95
N LEU A 262 0.31 3.66 20.16
CA LEU A 262 -0.23 3.25 21.45
C LEU A 262 0.46 1.97 21.97
N SER A 263 0.68 0.99 21.09
CA SER A 263 1.38 -0.25 21.45
C SER A 263 2.81 0.03 21.90
N ARG A 264 3.54 0.92 21.21
CA ARG A 264 4.90 1.34 21.61
C ARG A 264 4.89 2.05 22.97
N ILE A 265 3.95 2.96 23.21
CA ILE A 265 3.80 3.66 24.49
C ILE A 265 3.49 2.66 25.61
N LYS A 266 2.58 1.71 25.38
CA LYS A 266 2.22 0.68 26.35
C LYS A 266 3.41 -0.21 26.70
N SER A 267 4.16 -0.67 25.70
CA SER A 267 5.38 -1.45 25.88
C SER A 267 6.45 -0.67 26.64
N TYR A 268 6.66 0.61 26.30
CA TYR A 268 7.62 1.48 26.97
C TYR A 268 7.24 1.73 28.44
N CYS A 269 5.99 2.06 28.70
CA CYS A 269 5.48 2.34 30.04
C CYS A 269 5.19 1.07 30.87
N ARG A 270 5.38 -0.14 30.29
CA ARG A 270 5.03 -1.44 30.91
C ARG A 270 3.62 -1.44 31.52
N SER A 271 2.70 -0.66 30.97
CA SER A 271 1.39 -0.47 31.59
C SER A 271 0.50 -1.69 31.30
N THR A 272 0.10 -2.41 32.35
CA THR A 272 -0.89 -3.49 32.29
C THR A 272 -2.31 -2.93 32.16
N MET A 273 -2.48 -1.86 31.39
CA MET A 273 -3.77 -1.22 31.18
C MET A 273 -4.68 -2.22 30.45
N LYS A 274 -5.72 -2.68 31.15
CA LYS A 274 -6.73 -3.63 30.64
C LYS A 274 -7.49 -2.96 29.49
N GLN A 275 -7.86 -3.75 28.47
CA GLN A 275 -8.51 -3.27 27.23
C GLN A 275 -9.72 -2.35 27.51
N ASN A 276 -10.47 -2.63 28.58
CA ASN A 276 -11.65 -1.86 28.99
C ASN A 276 -11.37 -0.40 29.37
N ARG A 277 -10.14 -0.04 29.77
CA ARG A 277 -9.77 1.37 30.05
C ARG A 277 -9.19 2.08 28.83
N LEU A 278 -8.76 1.33 27.83
CA LEU A 278 -8.17 1.84 26.58
C LEU A 278 -9.22 2.14 25.52
N ASN A 279 -10.32 1.37 25.51
CA ASN A 279 -11.37 1.50 24.50
C ASN A 279 -12.45 2.54 24.84
N GLY A 280 -12.48 3.05 26.09
CA GLY A 280 -13.54 3.96 26.57
C GLY A 280 -14.85 3.26 26.81
#